data_AF-A0A7S1RR80-F1
#
_entry.id   AF-A0A7S1RR80-F1
#
_cell.length_a   1.000
_cell.length_b   1.000
_cell.length_c   1.000
_cell.angle_alpha   90.00
_cell.angle_beta   90.00
_cell.angle_gamma   90.00
#
_symmetry.space_group_name_H-M   'P 1'
#
loop_
_entity.id
_entity.type
_entity.pdbx_description
1 polymer ?
#
loop_
_entity_poly.entity_id
_entity_poly.type
_entity_poly.pdbx_seq_one_letter_code
_entity_poly.pdbx_strand_id
1 'polypeptide(L)'
;AGGKAKRLPAPRLRELRGEIKGAKSATAVVQVVRRYFESAWDLHWGAEALYQIALRSTARTRRAWANDPAVLKLAEKLRAEASSSTLIPQGNDHEDVRLVLVALEALRRMNLQEAEAQKDALEQVIIAMVADDWRHPVKSLARLYWLGAPLKLKTKPADFSSLLPAQLRARAQELDGPDIALLIASFRKHKEARDAALLEKVVLRLRVEGIHKGISATDLVEIAEGLNELGANDEAAIRPLGQETLRRRGELSPDESHRVHTAFQAMKLPLPQVWTKPGTYAKRDGEQIVTTQAFKPQEGHEKKRRGNHDIERTSPPRVVRDYKMMSY
;
A
#
# COMPACT_ATOMS: atom_id res chain seq x y z
N ALA A 1 -29.05 -0.61 -29.01
CA ALA A 1 -28.37 -1.92 -29.18
C ALA A 1 -27.03 -1.87 -28.44
N GLY A 2 -26.94 -2.44 -27.25
CA GLY A 2 -25.71 -2.47 -26.46
C GLY A 2 -24.74 -3.50 -27.03
N GLY A 3 -23.81 -3.07 -27.87
CA GLY A 3 -22.74 -3.93 -28.33
C GLY A 3 -21.88 -4.34 -27.13
N LYS A 4 -21.87 -5.63 -26.80
CA LYS A 4 -20.91 -6.18 -25.84
C LYS A 4 -19.52 -5.69 -26.25
N ALA A 5 -18.81 -5.02 -25.34
CA ALA A 5 -17.45 -4.54 -25.59
C ALA A 5 -16.64 -5.68 -26.21
N LYS A 6 -16.06 -5.45 -27.39
CA LYS A 6 -15.32 -6.46 -28.14
C LYS A 6 -14.10 -6.87 -27.33
N ARG A 7 -14.19 -7.99 -26.61
CA ARG A 7 -13.08 -8.54 -25.83
C ARG A 7 -11.90 -8.82 -26.76
N LEU A 8 -10.70 -8.43 -26.33
CA LEU A 8 -9.49 -8.76 -27.08
C LEU A 8 -9.27 -10.28 -27.09
N PRO A 9 -8.67 -10.83 -28.16
CA PRO A 9 -8.22 -12.22 -28.15
C PRO A 9 -7.29 -12.50 -26.96
N ALA A 10 -7.50 -13.62 -26.28
CA ALA A 10 -6.78 -13.98 -25.05
C ALA A 10 -5.24 -13.91 -25.16
N PRO A 11 -4.59 -14.32 -26.29
CA PRO A 11 -3.14 -14.18 -26.44
C PRO A 11 -2.69 -12.72 -26.40
N ARG A 12 -3.41 -11.83 -27.11
CA ARG A 12 -3.08 -10.40 -27.17
C ARG A 12 -3.31 -9.72 -25.84
N LEU A 13 -4.39 -10.07 -25.14
CA LEU A 13 -4.66 -9.55 -23.80
C LEU A 13 -3.54 -9.96 -22.81
N ARG A 14 -3.07 -11.21 -22.88
CA ARG A 14 -1.98 -11.70 -22.04
C ARG A 14 -0.67 -10.94 -22.29
N GLU A 15 -0.35 -10.69 -23.55
CA GLU A 15 0.83 -9.91 -23.96
C GLU A 15 0.80 -8.50 -23.38
N LEU A 16 -0.30 -7.75 -23.58
CA LEU A 16 -0.44 -6.39 -23.06
C LEU A 16 -0.37 -6.34 -21.54
N ARG A 17 -1.05 -7.27 -20.85
CA ARG A 17 -0.95 -7.38 -19.38
C ARG A 17 0.49 -7.71 -18.94
N GLY A 18 1.22 -8.50 -19.72
CA GLY A 18 2.63 -8.79 -19.49
C GLY A 18 3.51 -7.55 -19.61
N GLU A 19 3.33 -6.74 -20.68
CA GLU A 19 4.06 -5.49 -20.90
C GLU A 19 3.81 -4.49 -19.76
N ILE A 20 2.54 -4.35 -19.33
CA ILE A 20 2.14 -3.47 -18.22
C ILE A 20 2.76 -3.92 -16.89
N LYS A 21 2.72 -5.21 -16.57
CA LYS A 21 3.30 -5.75 -15.32
C LYS A 21 4.83 -5.66 -15.31
N GLY A 22 5.46 -5.89 -16.47
CA GLY A 22 6.91 -5.82 -16.66
C GLY A 22 7.47 -4.39 -16.68
N ALA A 23 6.63 -3.38 -16.93
CA ALA A 23 7.03 -1.98 -16.90
C ALA A 23 7.59 -1.60 -15.53
N LYS A 24 8.74 -0.92 -15.48
CA LYS A 24 9.40 -0.53 -14.22
C LYS A 24 8.91 0.79 -13.64
N SER A 25 8.19 1.61 -14.40
CA SER A 25 7.75 2.95 -13.99
C SER A 25 6.36 3.28 -14.54
N ALA A 26 5.68 4.27 -13.93
CA ALA A 26 4.41 4.78 -14.44
C ALA A 26 4.54 5.32 -15.88
N THR A 27 5.65 6.02 -16.19
CA THR A 27 5.94 6.52 -17.55
C THR A 27 5.94 5.39 -18.58
N ALA A 28 6.57 4.25 -18.27
CA ALA A 28 6.60 3.11 -19.18
C ALA A 28 5.17 2.55 -19.42
N VAL A 29 4.34 2.47 -18.38
CA VAL A 29 2.93 2.06 -18.53
C VAL A 29 2.15 3.06 -19.38
N VAL A 30 2.33 4.37 -19.19
CA VAL A 30 1.68 5.42 -20.00
C VAL A 30 2.06 5.30 -21.48
N GLN A 31 3.30 4.91 -21.80
CA GLN A 31 3.70 4.68 -23.20
C GLN A 31 2.96 3.49 -23.82
N VAL A 32 2.71 2.42 -23.05
CA VAL A 32 1.87 1.29 -23.49
C VAL A 32 0.44 1.78 -23.77
N VAL A 33 -0.13 2.57 -22.86
CA VAL A 33 -1.48 3.16 -23.04
C VAL A 33 -1.55 3.99 -24.33
N ARG A 34 -0.61 4.91 -24.54
CA ARG A 34 -0.57 5.77 -25.74
C ARG A 34 -0.47 4.97 -27.03
N ARG A 35 0.27 3.85 -27.02
CA ARG A 35 0.46 3.01 -28.21
C ARG A 35 -0.78 2.19 -28.58
N TYR A 36 -1.51 1.68 -27.59
CA TYR A 36 -2.52 0.64 -27.81
C TYR A 36 -3.97 1.03 -27.46
N PHE A 37 -4.20 2.14 -26.77
CA PHE A 37 -5.54 2.51 -26.30
C PHE A 37 -6.57 2.61 -27.43
N GLU A 38 -6.23 3.26 -28.54
CA GLU A 38 -7.15 3.48 -29.67
C GLU A 38 -7.34 2.20 -30.52
N SER A 39 -6.32 1.34 -30.61
CA SER A 39 -6.31 0.18 -31.52
C SER A 39 -6.70 -1.14 -30.87
N ALA A 40 -6.53 -1.25 -29.55
CA ALA A 40 -6.68 -2.50 -28.80
C ALA A 40 -7.26 -2.25 -27.41
N TRP A 41 -8.40 -1.56 -27.32
CA TRP A 41 -9.08 -1.36 -26.05
C TRP A 41 -9.62 -2.68 -25.49
N ASP A 42 -9.34 -2.94 -24.21
CA ASP A 42 -10.02 -3.94 -23.39
C ASP A 42 -9.93 -3.50 -21.92
N LEU A 43 -11.05 -3.60 -21.22
CA LEU A 43 -11.18 -3.21 -19.83
C LEU A 43 -10.13 -3.86 -18.92
N HIS A 44 -9.80 -5.13 -19.15
CA HIS A 44 -8.93 -5.89 -18.24
C HIS A 44 -7.51 -5.32 -18.18
N TRP A 45 -6.93 -4.99 -19.34
CA TRP A 45 -5.62 -4.35 -19.33
C TRP A 45 -5.73 -2.86 -19.04
N GLY A 46 -6.83 -2.19 -19.41
CA GLY A 46 -7.06 -0.78 -19.09
C GLY A 46 -7.07 -0.51 -17.59
N ALA A 47 -7.83 -1.32 -16.84
CA ALA A 47 -7.90 -1.24 -15.38
C ALA A 47 -6.54 -1.52 -14.73
N GLU A 48 -5.83 -2.56 -15.20
CA GLU A 48 -4.48 -2.88 -14.74
C GLU A 48 -3.49 -1.75 -15.06
N ALA A 49 -3.56 -1.14 -16.25
CA ALA A 49 -2.69 -0.04 -16.64
C ALA A 49 -2.88 1.17 -15.73
N LEU A 50 -4.13 1.62 -15.52
CA LEU A 50 -4.39 2.75 -14.63
C LEU A 50 -3.95 2.43 -13.18
N TYR A 51 -4.18 1.19 -12.74
CA TYR A 51 -3.74 0.73 -11.42
C TYR A 51 -2.22 0.77 -11.26
N GLN A 52 -1.47 0.26 -12.24
CA GLN A 52 -0.01 0.28 -12.24
C GLN A 52 0.55 1.71 -12.33
N ILE A 53 -0.08 2.59 -13.11
CA ILE A 53 0.25 4.02 -13.13
C ILE A 53 0.10 4.59 -11.72
N ALA A 54 -1.02 4.33 -11.04
CA ALA A 54 -1.28 4.83 -9.71
C ALA A 54 -0.26 4.33 -8.67
N LEU A 55 0.04 3.02 -8.67
CA LEU A 55 0.98 2.40 -7.72
C LEU A 55 2.43 2.83 -7.92
N ARG A 56 2.83 3.09 -9.17
CA ARG A 56 4.22 3.46 -9.51
C ARG A 56 4.45 4.97 -9.51
N SER A 57 3.42 5.75 -9.21
CA SER A 57 3.49 7.21 -9.15
C SER A 57 3.59 7.69 -7.71
N THR A 58 4.54 8.57 -7.47
CA THR A 58 4.58 9.44 -6.29
C THR A 58 3.37 10.38 -6.27
N ALA A 59 3.03 10.97 -5.13
CA ALA A 59 1.92 11.92 -5.04
C ALA A 59 2.02 13.07 -6.08
N ARG A 60 3.24 13.59 -6.31
CA ARG A 60 3.50 14.65 -7.31
C ARG A 60 3.27 14.16 -8.74
N THR A 61 3.87 13.03 -9.11
CA THR A 61 3.76 12.51 -10.49
C THR A 61 2.34 12.04 -10.80
N ARG A 62 1.62 11.53 -9.79
CA ARG A 62 0.22 11.13 -9.95
C ARG A 62 -0.68 12.29 -10.34
N ARG A 63 -0.49 13.48 -9.75
CA ARG A 63 -1.22 14.71 -10.17
C ARG A 63 -0.89 15.10 -11.61
N ALA A 64 0.36 14.93 -12.05
CA ALA A 64 0.74 15.19 -13.44
C ALA A 64 0.05 14.19 -14.37
N TRP A 65 0.06 12.89 -14.04
CA TRP A 65 -0.60 11.86 -14.83
C TRP A 65 -2.13 12.00 -14.86
N ALA A 66 -2.74 12.48 -13.79
CA ALA A 66 -4.18 12.76 -13.77
C ALA A 66 -4.60 13.85 -14.79
N ASN A 67 -3.65 14.66 -15.28
CA ASN A 67 -3.87 15.65 -16.33
C ASN A 67 -3.36 15.21 -17.71
N ASP A 68 -2.77 14.02 -17.83
CA ASP A 68 -2.26 13.52 -19.11
C ASP A 68 -3.42 13.12 -20.03
N PRO A 69 -3.47 13.58 -21.29
CA PRO A 69 -4.61 13.31 -22.18
C PRO A 69 -4.89 11.81 -22.41
N ALA A 70 -3.85 10.96 -22.44
CA ALA A 70 -4.04 9.53 -22.66
C ALA A 70 -4.57 8.86 -21.38
N VAL A 71 -4.12 9.30 -20.20
CA VAL A 71 -4.60 8.79 -18.91
C VAL A 71 -6.03 9.25 -18.63
N LEU A 72 -6.38 10.50 -18.98
CA LEU A 72 -7.75 11.01 -18.87
C LEU A 72 -8.71 10.21 -19.76
N LYS A 73 -8.39 10.04 -21.04
CA LYS A 73 -9.18 9.19 -21.96
C LYS A 73 -9.36 7.76 -21.42
N LEU A 74 -8.28 7.17 -20.89
CA LEU A 74 -8.32 5.86 -20.25
C LEU A 74 -9.29 5.86 -19.04
N ALA A 75 -9.18 6.83 -18.15
CA ALA A 75 -10.00 6.94 -16.95
C ALA A 75 -11.48 7.19 -17.28
N GLU A 76 -11.78 8.05 -18.25
CA GLU A 76 -13.14 8.30 -18.73
C GLU A 76 -13.79 7.03 -19.27
N LYS A 77 -13.06 6.27 -20.08
CA LYS A 77 -13.55 5.01 -20.64
C LYS A 77 -13.76 3.95 -19.56
N LEU A 78 -12.82 3.83 -18.61
CA LEU A 78 -12.97 2.95 -17.45
C LEU A 78 -14.18 3.33 -16.60
N ARG A 79 -14.42 4.63 -16.37
CA ARG A 79 -15.57 5.11 -15.60
C ARG A 79 -16.88 4.78 -16.31
N ALA A 80 -16.97 5.07 -17.60
CA ALA A 80 -18.15 4.76 -18.40
C ALA A 80 -18.48 3.27 -18.39
N GLU A 81 -17.47 2.41 -18.52
CA GLU A 81 -17.68 0.96 -18.48
C GLU A 81 -18.02 0.46 -17.07
N ALA A 82 -17.30 0.90 -16.03
CA ALA A 82 -17.54 0.51 -14.63
C ALA A 82 -18.92 0.92 -14.11
N SER A 83 -19.46 2.04 -14.57
CA SER A 83 -20.83 2.48 -14.26
C SER A 83 -21.88 1.87 -15.20
N SER A 84 -21.48 1.18 -16.26
CA SER A 84 -22.42 0.52 -17.18
C SER A 84 -22.91 -0.81 -16.62
N SER A 85 -24.19 -1.12 -16.88
CA SER A 85 -24.80 -2.41 -16.52
C SER A 85 -24.19 -3.62 -17.22
N THR A 86 -23.26 -3.42 -18.16
CA THR A 86 -22.59 -4.50 -18.90
C THR A 86 -21.43 -5.15 -18.14
N LEU A 87 -20.94 -4.53 -17.06
CA LEU A 87 -19.95 -5.09 -16.13
C LEU A 87 -20.54 -5.55 -14.80
N ILE A 88 -21.85 -5.42 -14.64
CA ILE A 88 -22.52 -5.99 -13.48
C ILE A 88 -22.28 -7.50 -13.56
N PRO A 89 -21.66 -8.12 -12.54
CA PRO A 89 -21.44 -9.56 -12.51
C PRO A 89 -22.79 -10.26 -12.67
N GLN A 90 -23.07 -10.80 -13.85
CA GLN A 90 -24.24 -11.63 -14.09
C GLN A 90 -23.89 -13.06 -13.65
N GLY A 91 -23.62 -13.23 -12.36
CA GLY A 91 -23.25 -14.51 -11.74
C GLY A 91 -22.04 -14.42 -10.80
N ASN A 92 -21.56 -15.57 -10.34
CA ASN A 92 -20.48 -15.70 -9.36
C ASN A 92 -19.08 -15.58 -9.99
N ASP A 93 -18.91 -14.81 -11.07
CA ASP A 93 -17.58 -14.65 -11.69
C ASP A 93 -16.71 -13.74 -10.82
N HIS A 94 -15.76 -14.36 -10.11
CA HIS A 94 -14.79 -13.68 -9.26
C HIS A 94 -13.93 -12.69 -10.03
N GLU A 95 -13.69 -12.93 -11.32
CA GLU A 95 -12.84 -12.06 -12.14
C GLU A 95 -13.55 -10.75 -12.49
N ASP A 96 -14.84 -10.78 -12.80
CA ASP A 96 -15.62 -9.56 -13.11
C ASP A 96 -15.72 -8.65 -11.88
N VAL A 97 -16.03 -9.21 -10.70
CA VAL A 97 -16.02 -8.49 -9.42
C VAL A 97 -14.65 -7.88 -9.14
N ARG A 98 -13.59 -8.67 -9.30
CA ARG A 98 -12.20 -8.21 -9.09
C ARG A 98 -11.85 -7.08 -10.06
N LEU A 99 -12.27 -7.18 -11.31
CA LEU A 99 -11.98 -6.19 -12.35
C LEU A 99 -12.62 -4.84 -12.05
N VAL A 100 -13.91 -4.83 -11.70
CA VAL A 100 -14.63 -3.61 -11.29
C VAL A 100 -13.91 -2.97 -10.09
N LEU A 101 -13.61 -3.74 -9.05
CA LEU A 101 -12.92 -3.22 -7.87
C LEU A 101 -11.53 -2.64 -8.19
N VAL A 102 -10.75 -3.29 -9.06
CA VAL A 102 -9.43 -2.78 -9.48
C VAL A 102 -9.58 -1.49 -10.28
N ALA A 103 -10.54 -1.40 -11.19
CA ALA A 103 -10.79 -0.20 -11.97
C ALA A 103 -11.19 0.98 -11.07
N LEU A 104 -12.12 0.76 -10.14
CA LEU A 104 -12.54 1.78 -9.17
C LEU A 104 -11.40 2.17 -8.22
N GLU A 105 -10.59 1.21 -7.77
CA GLU A 105 -9.40 1.49 -6.95
C GLU A 105 -8.42 2.40 -7.70
N ALA A 106 -8.14 2.07 -8.96
CA ALA A 106 -7.24 2.84 -9.81
C ALA A 106 -7.73 4.28 -10.00
N LEU A 107 -9.03 4.46 -10.31
CA LEU A 107 -9.64 5.78 -10.43
C LEU A 107 -9.52 6.59 -9.14
N ARG A 108 -9.80 5.98 -7.99
CA ARG A 108 -9.67 6.65 -6.68
C ARG A 108 -8.25 7.02 -6.34
N ARG A 109 -7.29 6.11 -6.55
CA ARG A 109 -5.87 6.41 -6.29
C ARG A 109 -5.38 7.58 -7.15
N MET A 110 -5.85 7.67 -8.39
CA MET A 110 -5.55 8.76 -9.33
C MET A 110 -6.30 10.07 -9.04
N ASN A 111 -7.19 10.09 -8.05
CA ASN A 111 -8.09 11.22 -7.77
C ASN A 111 -8.99 11.57 -8.98
N LEU A 112 -9.39 10.56 -9.75
CA LEU A 112 -10.27 10.65 -10.92
C LEU A 112 -11.62 9.95 -10.66
N GLN A 113 -11.94 9.71 -9.39
CA GLN A 113 -13.15 9.03 -8.97
C GLN A 113 -14.30 10.01 -8.78
N GLU A 114 -15.48 9.64 -9.25
CA GLU A 114 -16.75 10.28 -8.89
C GLU A 114 -17.52 9.30 -8.01
N ALA A 115 -17.37 9.43 -6.70
CA ALA A 115 -17.81 8.41 -5.75
C ALA A 115 -19.32 8.13 -5.88
N GLU A 116 -20.17 9.16 -5.91
CA GLU A 116 -21.62 9.00 -6.03
C GLU A 116 -22.03 8.33 -7.35
N ALA A 117 -21.35 8.66 -8.46
CA ALA A 117 -21.63 8.07 -9.78
C ALA A 117 -21.22 6.58 -9.88
N GLN A 118 -20.49 6.07 -8.88
CA GLN A 118 -20.01 4.69 -8.81
C GLN A 118 -20.67 3.90 -7.69
N LYS A 119 -21.60 4.52 -6.96
CA LYS A 119 -22.32 3.90 -5.86
C LYS A 119 -23.07 2.66 -6.32
N ASP A 120 -23.85 2.78 -7.40
CA ASP A 120 -24.64 1.67 -7.95
C ASP A 120 -23.75 0.48 -8.33
N ALA A 121 -22.60 0.74 -8.97
CA ALA A 121 -21.64 -0.31 -9.32
C ALA A 121 -21.11 -1.05 -8.08
N LEU A 122 -20.82 -0.33 -7.00
CA LEU A 122 -20.39 -0.93 -5.73
C LEU A 122 -21.51 -1.71 -5.04
N GLU A 123 -22.75 -1.23 -5.08
CA GLU A 123 -23.90 -1.97 -4.55
C GLU A 123 -24.12 -3.28 -5.30
N GLN A 124 -23.94 -3.28 -6.63
CA GLN A 124 -23.98 -4.52 -7.43
C GLN A 124 -22.84 -5.49 -7.08
N VAL A 125 -21.63 -4.98 -6.85
CA VAL A 125 -20.51 -5.80 -6.35
C VAL A 125 -20.87 -6.42 -5.00
N ILE A 126 -21.48 -5.68 -4.08
CA ILE A 126 -21.93 -6.20 -2.79
C ILE A 126 -22.95 -7.32 -2.99
N ILE A 127 -23.96 -7.11 -3.83
CA ILE A 127 -24.98 -8.13 -4.13
C ILE A 127 -24.33 -9.41 -4.66
N ALA A 128 -23.38 -9.30 -5.60
CA ALA A 128 -22.65 -10.45 -6.13
C ALA A 128 -21.81 -11.16 -5.06
N MET A 129 -21.10 -10.40 -4.20
CA MET A 129 -20.31 -10.97 -3.11
C MET A 129 -21.17 -11.66 -2.05
N VAL A 130 -22.35 -11.13 -1.75
CA VAL A 130 -23.31 -11.73 -0.81
C VAL A 130 -23.89 -13.01 -1.40
N ALA A 131 -24.24 -13.01 -2.71
CA ALA A 131 -24.74 -14.19 -3.39
C ALA A 131 -23.71 -15.34 -3.42
N ASP A 132 -22.42 -15.01 -3.40
CA ASP A 132 -21.32 -15.98 -3.30
C ASP A 132 -20.80 -16.18 -1.86
N ASP A 133 -21.60 -15.81 -0.84
CA ASP A 133 -21.30 -16.03 0.57
C ASP A 133 -19.91 -15.48 1.00
N TRP A 134 -19.52 -14.34 0.43
CA TRP A 134 -18.25 -13.65 0.69
C TRP A 134 -16.98 -14.49 0.42
N ARG A 135 -17.08 -15.51 -0.44
CA ARG A 135 -15.95 -16.42 -0.77
C ARG A 135 -14.88 -15.79 -1.65
N HIS A 136 -15.05 -14.53 -2.03
CA HIS A 136 -14.05 -13.78 -2.78
C HIS A 136 -12.72 -13.63 -2.02
N PRO A 137 -11.59 -13.43 -2.72
CA PRO A 137 -10.29 -13.17 -2.08
C PRO A 137 -10.34 -11.99 -1.11
N VAL A 138 -9.61 -12.07 0.02
CA VAL A 138 -9.56 -10.99 1.03
C VAL A 138 -9.15 -9.64 0.44
N LYS A 139 -8.26 -9.65 -0.56
CA LYS A 139 -7.85 -8.43 -1.26
C LYS A 139 -9.00 -7.73 -2.00
N SER A 140 -10.02 -8.46 -2.43
CA SER A 140 -11.24 -7.88 -3.00
C SER A 140 -12.11 -7.28 -1.89
N LEU A 141 -12.21 -7.95 -0.74
CA LEU A 141 -12.92 -7.44 0.44
C LEU A 141 -12.29 -6.15 0.98
N ALA A 142 -10.96 -6.09 1.07
CA ALA A 142 -10.23 -4.90 1.52
C ALA A 142 -10.40 -3.71 0.54
N ARG A 143 -10.39 -3.97 -0.77
CA ARG A 143 -10.73 -2.96 -1.79
C ARG A 143 -12.15 -2.44 -1.65
N LEU A 144 -13.12 -3.35 -1.52
CA LEU A 144 -14.52 -2.98 -1.33
C LEU A 144 -14.71 -2.15 -0.05
N TYR A 145 -14.05 -2.53 1.04
CA TYR A 145 -14.06 -1.78 2.29
C TYR A 145 -13.60 -0.35 2.08
N TRP A 146 -12.45 -0.18 1.43
CA TRP A 146 -11.89 1.12 1.14
C TRP A 146 -12.83 1.93 0.25
N LEU A 147 -13.21 1.38 -0.91
CA LEU A 147 -14.07 2.05 -1.90
C LEU A 147 -15.45 2.44 -1.34
N GLY A 148 -16.03 1.62 -0.47
CA GLY A 148 -17.32 1.88 0.16
C GLY A 148 -17.29 2.88 1.33
N ALA A 149 -16.14 3.05 1.99
CA ALA A 149 -16.00 3.94 3.15
C ALA A 149 -16.56 5.38 2.98
N PRO A 150 -16.36 6.08 1.83
CA PRO A 150 -16.95 7.41 1.63
C PRO A 150 -18.47 7.42 1.37
N LEU A 151 -19.07 6.29 0.97
CA LEU A 151 -20.40 6.27 0.32
C LEU A 151 -21.56 5.90 1.23
N LYS A 152 -21.30 5.59 2.51
CA LYS A 152 -22.33 5.13 3.47
C LYS A 152 -23.29 4.13 2.83
N LEU A 153 -22.75 3.09 2.17
CA LEU A 153 -23.52 2.13 1.38
C LEU A 153 -24.60 1.48 2.27
N LYS A 154 -25.87 1.62 1.88
CA LYS A 154 -27.03 1.08 2.58
C LYS A 154 -27.66 -0.04 1.74
N THR A 155 -26.94 -1.12 1.53
CA THR A 155 -27.52 -2.28 0.83
C THR A 155 -28.50 -3.00 1.76
N LYS A 156 -29.73 -3.22 1.32
CA LYS A 156 -30.60 -4.31 1.84
C LYS A 156 -30.47 -5.47 0.85
N PRO A 157 -30.41 -6.75 1.28
CA PRO A 157 -30.78 -7.26 2.61
C PRO A 157 -29.61 -7.41 3.61
N ALA A 158 -28.37 -7.26 3.16
CA ALA A 158 -27.18 -7.44 3.99
C ALA A 158 -26.68 -6.09 4.50
N ASP A 159 -26.73 -5.89 5.83
CA ASP A 159 -26.14 -4.73 6.48
C ASP A 159 -24.62 -4.74 6.24
N PHE A 160 -24.21 -4.09 5.14
CA PHE A 160 -22.82 -3.97 4.70
C PHE A 160 -21.91 -3.46 5.82
N SER A 161 -22.47 -2.60 6.69
CA SER A 161 -21.74 -1.98 7.79
C SER A 161 -21.31 -2.97 8.88
N SER A 162 -21.97 -4.13 9.00
CA SER A 162 -21.64 -5.16 10.01
C SER A 162 -21.02 -6.43 9.42
N LEU A 163 -21.42 -6.85 8.22
CA LEU A 163 -20.98 -8.12 7.63
C LEU A 163 -19.57 -8.08 7.05
N LEU A 164 -19.24 -7.04 6.26
CA LEU A 164 -17.91 -6.96 5.64
C LEU A 164 -16.77 -6.85 6.68
N PRO A 165 -16.86 -6.00 7.73
CA PRO A 165 -15.85 -6.00 8.78
C PRO A 165 -15.71 -7.37 9.47
N ALA A 166 -16.82 -8.10 9.69
CA ALA A 166 -16.76 -9.44 10.29
C ALA A 166 -16.01 -10.44 9.41
N GLN A 167 -16.24 -10.42 8.09
CA GLN A 167 -15.53 -11.27 7.13
C GLN A 167 -14.02 -10.95 7.10
N LEU A 168 -13.66 -9.66 7.06
CA LEU A 168 -12.28 -9.22 7.14
C LEU A 168 -11.61 -9.61 8.46
N ARG A 169 -12.34 -9.53 9.59
CA ARG A 169 -11.83 -9.96 10.90
C ARG A 169 -11.57 -11.47 10.95
N ALA A 170 -12.45 -12.28 10.38
CA ALA A 170 -12.29 -13.74 10.34
C ALA A 170 -11.04 -14.14 9.52
N ARG A 171 -10.76 -13.42 8.44
CA ARG A 171 -9.71 -13.75 7.47
C ARG A 171 -8.49 -12.81 7.52
N ALA A 172 -8.30 -12.09 8.63
CA ALA A 172 -7.26 -11.07 8.75
C ALA A 172 -5.82 -11.61 8.54
N GLN A 173 -5.60 -12.91 8.76
CA GLN A 173 -4.31 -13.56 8.51
C GLN A 173 -3.95 -13.63 7.02
N GLU A 174 -4.95 -13.59 6.13
CA GLU A 174 -4.76 -13.60 4.67
C GLU A 174 -4.42 -12.21 4.10
N LEU A 175 -4.56 -11.14 4.89
CA LEU A 175 -4.26 -9.77 4.45
C LEU A 175 -2.78 -9.65 4.07
N ASP A 176 -2.51 -9.03 2.93
CA ASP A 176 -1.18 -8.61 2.51
C ASP A 176 -0.94 -7.11 2.81
N GLY A 177 0.29 -6.63 2.56
CA GLY A 177 0.66 -5.24 2.83
C GLY A 177 -0.24 -4.20 2.14
N PRO A 178 -0.45 -4.29 0.81
CA PRO A 178 -1.39 -3.43 0.11
C PRO A 178 -2.81 -3.43 0.70
N ASP A 179 -3.31 -4.60 1.10
CA ASP A 179 -4.64 -4.70 1.73
C ASP A 179 -4.68 -3.94 3.07
N ILE A 180 -3.63 -4.05 3.89
CA ILE A 180 -3.48 -3.30 5.15
C ILE A 180 -3.48 -1.79 4.91
N ALA A 181 -2.77 -1.32 3.86
CA ALA A 181 -2.74 0.09 3.51
C ALA A 181 -4.14 0.64 3.22
N LEU A 182 -4.95 -0.11 2.47
CA LEU A 182 -6.33 0.25 2.15
C LEU A 182 -7.20 0.35 3.42
N LEU A 183 -7.09 -0.62 4.33
CA LEU A 183 -7.86 -0.63 5.58
C LEU A 183 -7.46 0.53 6.49
N ILE A 184 -6.18 0.77 6.71
CA ILE A 184 -5.70 1.89 7.54
C ILE A 184 -6.13 3.23 6.95
N ALA A 185 -6.02 3.40 5.62
CA ALA A 185 -6.50 4.60 4.94
C ALA A 185 -8.01 4.82 5.15
N SER A 186 -8.79 3.74 5.16
CA SER A 186 -10.24 3.78 5.43
C SER A 186 -10.53 4.25 6.85
N PHE A 187 -9.91 3.61 7.84
CA PHE A 187 -10.09 3.93 9.27
C PHE A 187 -9.68 5.38 9.57
N ARG A 188 -8.59 5.85 8.98
CA ARG A 188 -8.09 7.21 9.15
C ARG A 188 -9.11 8.24 8.66
N LYS A 189 -9.54 8.11 7.40
CA LYS A 189 -10.33 9.14 6.69
C LYS A 189 -11.82 9.09 7.01
N HIS A 190 -12.35 7.95 7.45
CA HIS A 190 -13.78 7.75 7.67
C HIS A 190 -14.05 7.19 9.07
N LYS A 191 -14.38 8.08 10.02
CA LYS A 191 -14.66 7.70 11.42
C LYS A 191 -15.77 6.66 11.57
N GLU A 192 -16.80 6.74 10.71
CA GLU A 192 -17.93 5.81 10.70
C GLU A 192 -17.53 4.40 10.23
N ALA A 193 -16.44 4.29 9.47
CA ALA A 193 -15.90 3.01 9.01
C ALA A 193 -14.83 2.45 9.98
N ARG A 194 -14.75 2.92 11.23
CA ARG A 194 -13.77 2.41 12.19
C ARG A 194 -14.33 1.20 12.93
N ASP A 195 -13.78 0.03 12.62
CA ASP A 195 -13.97 -1.20 13.40
C ASP A 195 -12.71 -1.44 14.25
N ALA A 196 -12.82 -1.28 15.58
CA ALA A 196 -11.69 -1.38 16.49
C ALA A 196 -11.08 -2.80 16.54
N ALA A 197 -11.91 -3.83 16.45
CA ALA A 197 -11.46 -5.22 16.47
C ALA A 197 -10.74 -5.60 15.17
N LEU A 198 -11.18 -5.04 14.03
CA LEU A 198 -10.47 -5.19 12.77
C LEU A 198 -9.16 -4.42 12.77
N LEU A 199 -9.15 -3.18 13.29
CA LEU A 199 -7.93 -2.38 13.41
C LEU A 199 -6.87 -3.11 14.23
N GLU A 200 -7.22 -3.69 15.37
CA GLU A 200 -6.29 -4.49 16.19
C GLU A 200 -5.67 -5.63 15.38
N LYS A 201 -6.47 -6.41 14.65
CA LYS A 201 -5.97 -7.49 13.79
C LYS A 201 -5.08 -6.98 12.66
N VAL A 202 -5.41 -5.84 12.06
CA VAL A 202 -4.60 -5.20 11.01
C VAL A 202 -3.24 -4.76 11.55
N VAL A 203 -3.21 -4.17 12.76
CA VAL A 203 -1.97 -3.76 13.43
C VAL A 203 -1.12 -4.98 13.80
N LEU A 204 -1.72 -6.06 14.31
CA LEU A 204 -1.02 -7.31 14.58
C LEU A 204 -0.41 -7.91 13.31
N ARG A 205 -1.11 -7.83 12.17
CA ARG A 205 -0.63 -8.34 10.88
C ARG A 205 0.63 -7.63 10.39
N LEU A 206 0.80 -6.34 10.69
CA LEU A 206 2.01 -5.56 10.35
C LEU A 206 3.29 -6.09 11.00
N ARG A 207 3.19 -6.92 12.04
CA ARG A 207 4.34 -7.55 12.69
C ARG A 207 4.97 -8.68 11.86
N VAL A 208 4.23 -9.22 10.89
CA VAL A 208 4.68 -10.41 10.15
C VAL A 208 5.79 -10.06 9.17
N GLU A 209 6.83 -10.90 9.15
CA GLU A 209 7.96 -10.71 8.26
C GLU A 209 7.52 -10.66 6.79
N GLY A 210 8.04 -9.68 6.05
CA GLY A 210 7.74 -9.51 4.64
C GLY A 210 6.35 -8.93 4.32
N ILE A 211 5.52 -8.61 5.32
CA ILE A 211 4.19 -8.00 5.09
C ILE A 211 4.29 -6.67 4.31
N HIS A 212 5.39 -5.94 4.48
CA HIS A 212 5.64 -4.67 3.80
C HIS A 212 6.03 -4.81 2.31
N LYS A 213 6.22 -6.05 1.82
CA LYS A 213 6.52 -6.29 0.40
C LYS A 213 5.31 -5.89 -0.46
N GLY A 214 5.56 -5.11 -1.50
CA GLY A 214 4.52 -4.70 -2.46
C GLY A 214 3.70 -3.48 -2.06
N ILE A 215 3.85 -2.95 -0.83
CA ILE A 215 3.27 -1.66 -0.44
C ILE A 215 3.92 -0.55 -1.28
N SER A 216 3.19 0.45 -1.77
CA SER A 216 3.83 1.58 -2.47
C SER A 216 4.54 2.51 -1.47
N ALA A 217 5.53 3.29 -1.91
CA ALA A 217 6.24 4.20 -0.99
C ALA A 217 5.28 5.24 -0.38
N THR A 218 4.32 5.74 -1.17
CA THR A 218 3.25 6.61 -0.69
C THR A 218 2.33 5.90 0.32
N ASP A 219 2.00 4.62 0.10
CA ASP A 219 1.16 3.87 1.05
C ASP A 219 1.90 3.63 2.39
N LEU A 220 3.23 3.47 2.40
CA LEU A 220 4.01 3.41 3.66
C LEU A 220 3.84 4.69 4.49
N VAL A 221 3.81 5.86 3.83
CA VAL A 221 3.55 7.15 4.48
C VAL A 221 2.14 7.20 5.05
N GLU A 222 1.14 6.82 4.25
CA GLU A 222 -0.26 6.84 4.67
C GLU A 222 -0.51 5.87 5.83
N ILE A 223 0.17 4.72 5.87
CA ILE A 223 0.15 3.79 7.01
C ILE A 223 0.73 4.47 8.25
N ALA A 224 1.92 5.06 8.16
CA ALA A 224 2.59 5.68 9.31
C ALA A 224 1.73 6.79 9.94
N GLU A 225 1.17 7.66 9.11
CA GLU A 225 0.25 8.71 9.58
C GLU A 225 -1.06 8.12 10.12
N GLY A 226 -1.61 7.11 9.45
CA GLY A 226 -2.82 6.43 9.88
C GLY A 226 -2.66 5.80 11.25
N LEU A 227 -1.55 5.09 11.51
CA LEU A 227 -1.28 4.50 12.82
C LEU A 227 -1.19 5.56 13.91
N ASN A 228 -0.49 6.68 13.64
CA ASN A 228 -0.40 7.80 14.57
C ASN A 228 -1.78 8.43 14.88
N GLU A 229 -2.56 8.76 13.85
CA GLU A 229 -3.88 9.39 13.99
C GLU A 229 -4.93 8.46 14.63
N LEU A 230 -4.77 7.15 14.47
CA LEU A 230 -5.61 6.14 15.10
C LEU A 230 -5.15 5.77 16.51
N GLY A 231 -4.01 6.30 16.98
CA GLY A 231 -3.43 5.97 18.28
C GLY A 231 -2.91 4.53 18.38
N ALA A 232 -2.66 3.88 17.25
CA ALA A 232 -2.19 2.50 17.15
C ALA A 232 -0.66 2.42 17.29
N ASN A 233 -0.17 2.72 18.50
CA ASN A 233 1.26 2.86 18.81
C ASN A 233 1.95 1.53 19.16
N ASP A 234 1.75 0.50 18.35
CA ASP A 234 2.41 -0.79 18.54
C ASP A 234 3.83 -0.78 17.98
N GLU A 235 4.82 -0.69 18.87
CA GLU A 235 6.24 -0.63 18.49
C GLU A 235 6.69 -1.83 17.63
N ALA A 236 6.15 -3.02 17.88
CA ALA A 236 6.51 -4.23 17.13
C ALA A 236 6.02 -4.17 15.68
N ALA A 237 4.93 -3.44 15.41
CA ALA A 237 4.41 -3.19 14.06
C ALA A 237 5.07 -1.97 13.40
N ILE A 238 5.28 -0.89 14.17
CA ILE A 238 5.78 0.39 13.67
C ILE A 238 7.27 0.33 13.30
N ARG A 239 8.08 -0.42 14.06
CA ARG A 239 9.53 -0.46 13.82
C ARG A 239 9.89 -1.07 12.45
N PRO A 240 9.37 -2.25 12.05
CA PRO A 240 9.58 -2.78 10.70
C PRO A 240 9.08 -1.86 9.59
N LEU A 241 7.94 -1.18 9.79
CA LEU A 241 7.41 -0.20 8.85
C LEU A 241 8.40 0.96 8.62
N GLY A 242 8.98 1.50 9.70
CA GLY A 242 9.95 2.59 9.61
C GLY A 242 11.27 2.18 8.96
N GLN A 243 11.69 0.92 9.13
CA GLN A 243 12.86 0.36 8.45
C GLN A 243 12.62 0.19 6.95
N GLU A 244 11.45 -0.30 6.54
CA GLU A 244 11.12 -0.41 5.12
C GLU A 244 10.98 0.98 4.47
N THR A 245 10.41 1.95 5.19
CA THR A 245 10.31 3.33 4.74
C THR A 245 11.68 3.96 4.53
N LEU A 246 12.65 3.69 5.43
CA LEU A 246 14.03 4.14 5.26
C LEU A 246 14.69 3.52 4.03
N ARG A 247 14.52 2.20 3.85
CA ARG A 247 15.10 1.47 2.72
C ARG A 247 14.68 2.10 1.38
N ARG A 248 13.47 2.67 1.35
CA ARG A 248 12.83 3.27 0.18
C ARG A 248 12.76 4.79 0.25
N ARG A 249 13.56 5.43 1.10
CA ARG A 249 13.58 6.91 1.25
C ARG A 249 13.81 7.65 -0.07
N GLY A 250 14.55 7.05 -1.01
CA GLY A 250 14.80 7.64 -2.33
C GLY A 250 13.57 7.67 -3.24
N GLU A 251 12.52 6.93 -2.90
CA GLU A 251 11.23 6.93 -3.61
C GLU A 251 10.26 8.00 -3.07
N LEU A 252 10.54 8.55 -1.89
CA LEU A 252 9.70 9.55 -1.24
C LEU A 252 10.02 10.96 -1.73
N SER A 253 8.99 11.78 -1.91
CA SER A 253 9.17 13.22 -2.06
C SER A 253 9.65 13.88 -0.75
N PRO A 254 10.18 15.12 -0.80
CA PRO A 254 10.54 15.87 0.42
C PRO A 254 9.37 16.04 1.39
N ASP A 255 8.16 16.30 0.88
CA ASP A 255 6.93 16.40 1.66
C ASP A 255 6.57 15.07 2.34
N GLU A 256 6.54 13.98 1.57
CA GLU A 256 6.30 12.62 2.11
C GLU A 256 7.33 12.24 3.18
N SER A 257 8.60 12.57 2.96
CA SER A 257 9.66 12.33 3.94
C SER A 257 9.41 13.09 5.25
N HIS A 258 9.04 14.37 5.15
CA HIS A 258 8.71 15.20 6.32
C HIS A 258 7.50 14.64 7.08
N ARG A 259 6.44 14.26 6.37
CA ARG A 259 5.23 13.66 6.94
C ARG A 259 5.51 12.37 7.72
N VAL A 260 6.33 11.47 7.17
CA VAL A 260 6.77 10.25 7.89
C VAL A 260 7.54 10.62 9.15
N HIS A 261 8.50 11.55 9.06
CA HIS A 261 9.27 12.00 10.24
C HIS A 261 8.36 12.51 11.35
N THR A 262 7.39 13.36 11.02
CA THR A 262 6.42 13.91 11.97
C THR A 262 5.56 12.83 12.59
N ALA A 263 5.06 11.87 11.79
CA ALA A 263 4.26 10.75 12.30
C ALA A 263 5.03 9.89 13.30
N PHE A 264 6.26 9.48 12.97
CA PHE A 264 7.10 8.67 13.85
C PHE A 264 7.53 9.41 15.12
N GLN A 265 7.79 10.71 15.03
CA GLN A 265 8.06 11.55 16.20
C GLN A 265 6.83 11.64 17.12
N ALA A 266 5.63 11.81 16.56
CA ALA A 266 4.38 11.85 17.33
C ALA A 266 4.07 10.51 18.03
N MET A 267 4.42 9.38 17.40
CA MET A 267 4.33 8.05 17.99
C MET A 267 5.43 7.75 19.04
N LYS A 268 6.27 8.74 19.40
CA LYS A 268 7.40 8.60 20.33
C LYS A 268 8.44 7.56 19.90
N LEU A 269 8.52 7.29 18.60
CA LEU A 269 9.49 6.39 17.98
C LEU A 269 10.22 7.15 16.87
N PRO A 270 11.03 8.18 17.21
CA PRO A 270 11.67 9.01 16.21
C PRO A 270 12.52 8.14 15.28
N LEU A 271 12.42 8.43 13.98
CA LEU A 271 13.03 7.62 12.93
C LEU A 271 14.50 7.22 13.17
N PRO A 272 15.41 8.10 13.66
CA PRO A 272 16.77 7.69 14.00
C PRO A 272 16.87 6.48 14.95
N GLN A 273 15.95 6.35 15.91
CA GLN A 273 15.90 5.20 16.84
C GLN A 273 15.32 3.95 16.19
N VAL A 274 14.35 4.13 15.28
CA VAL A 274 13.74 3.04 14.49
C VAL A 274 14.72 2.48 13.44
N TRP A 275 15.62 3.34 12.96
CA TRP A 275 16.63 3.05 11.94
C TRP A 275 17.86 2.34 12.48
N THR A 276 18.19 2.56 13.76
CA THR A 276 19.21 1.76 14.45
C THR A 276 18.68 0.35 14.69
N LYS A 277 19.48 -0.68 14.40
CA LYS A 277 19.15 -2.08 14.75
C LYS A 277 18.83 -2.17 16.25
N PRO A 278 17.90 -3.02 16.69
CA PRO A 278 17.67 -3.27 18.11
C PRO A 278 18.99 -3.59 18.83
N GLY A 279 19.30 -2.87 19.90
CA GLY A 279 20.58 -2.98 20.61
C GLY A 279 21.73 -2.16 20.03
N THR A 280 21.54 -1.41 18.95
CA THR A 280 22.48 -0.36 18.53
C THR A 280 21.96 1.01 18.92
N TYR A 281 22.79 1.84 19.52
CA TYR A 281 22.47 3.24 19.78
C TYR A 281 23.57 4.11 19.17
N ALA A 282 23.14 5.07 18.36
CA ALA A 282 24.01 6.11 17.83
C ALA A 282 24.18 7.18 18.90
N LYS A 283 25.36 7.28 19.50
CA LYS A 283 25.72 8.36 20.43
C LYS A 283 26.55 9.39 19.66
N ARG A 284 26.18 10.66 19.77
CA ARG A 284 26.98 11.75 19.21
C ARG A 284 28.13 12.01 20.17
N ASP A 285 29.36 11.87 19.69
CA ASP A 285 30.59 12.16 20.43
C ASP A 285 31.32 13.29 19.70
N GLY A 286 31.15 14.52 20.20
CA GLY A 286 31.58 15.74 19.50
C GLY A 286 30.88 15.94 18.14
N GLU A 287 31.66 16.06 17.06
CA GLU A 287 31.14 16.19 15.69
C GLU A 287 30.79 14.84 15.03
N GLN A 288 31.17 13.70 15.63
CA GLN A 288 30.97 12.38 15.04
C GLN A 288 29.77 11.64 15.63
N ILE A 289 29.09 10.86 14.78
CA ILE A 289 28.02 9.95 15.18
C ILE A 289 28.63 8.55 15.33
N VAL A 290 28.79 8.08 16.57
CA VAL A 290 29.35 6.77 16.88
C VAL A 290 28.22 5.77 17.08
N THR A 291 28.18 4.71 16.26
CA THR A 291 27.20 3.63 16.41
C THR A 291 27.74 2.61 17.42
N THR A 292 27.13 2.50 18.59
CA THR A 292 27.52 1.54 19.63
C THR A 292 26.56 0.36 19.59
N GLN A 293 27.07 -0.87 19.52
CA GLN A 293 26.26 -2.09 19.51
C GLN A 293 26.36 -2.80 20.86
N ALA A 294 25.27 -2.85 21.60
CA ALA A 294 25.12 -3.61 22.83
C ALA A 294 24.92 -5.08 22.50
N PHE A 295 25.93 -5.90 22.76
CA PHE A 295 25.77 -7.35 22.75
C PHE A 295 25.05 -7.75 24.04
N LYS A 296 23.87 -8.37 23.91
CA LYS A 296 23.17 -8.96 25.05
C LYS A 296 24.07 -10.10 25.58
N PRO A 297 24.52 -10.08 26.84
CA PRO A 297 25.33 -11.17 27.39
C PRO A 297 24.53 -12.48 27.26
N GLN A 298 25.13 -13.51 26.67
CA GLN A 298 24.55 -14.85 26.69
C GLN A 298 24.61 -15.39 28.13
N GLU A 299 23.53 -16.02 28.60
CA GLU A 299 23.53 -16.76 29.87
C GLU A 299 24.70 -17.77 29.87
N GLY A 300 25.59 -17.65 30.86
CA GLY A 300 26.83 -18.43 30.96
C GLY A 300 28.13 -17.67 30.65
N HIS A 301 28.04 -16.46 30.10
CA HIS A 301 29.20 -15.57 29.86
C HIS A 301 29.32 -14.42 30.88
N GLU A 302 28.87 -14.63 32.12
CA GLU A 302 29.14 -13.69 33.21
C GLU A 302 30.65 -13.69 33.50
N LYS A 303 31.33 -12.63 33.07
CA LYS A 303 32.73 -12.39 33.46
C LYS A 303 32.79 -12.30 34.98
N LYS A 304 33.36 -13.32 35.61
CA LYS A 304 33.78 -13.30 37.03
C LYS A 304 34.59 -12.02 37.26
N ARG A 305 34.00 -11.06 37.97
CA ARG A 305 34.70 -9.85 38.41
C ARG A 305 35.81 -10.25 39.37
N ARG A 306 37.06 -10.17 38.90
CA ARG A 306 38.22 -9.94 39.75
C ARG A 306 38.66 -8.50 39.50
N GLY A 307 38.67 -7.66 40.54
CA GLY A 307 39.42 -6.40 40.54
C GLY A 307 40.88 -6.70 40.15
N ASN A 308 41.64 -5.82 39.53
CA ASN A 308 41.82 -4.39 39.78
C ASN A 308 42.44 -3.75 38.52
N HIS A 309 42.31 -2.43 38.35
CA HIS A 309 43.05 -1.54 37.44
C HIS A 309 43.82 -2.18 36.27
N ASP A 310 43.17 -2.31 35.12
CA ASP A 310 43.84 -2.12 33.83
C ASP A 310 42.83 -1.59 32.82
N ILE A 311 43.20 -0.49 32.18
CA ILE A 311 42.42 0.25 31.21
C ILE A 311 42.02 -0.71 30.09
N GLU A 312 40.71 -0.91 29.92
CA GLU A 312 40.15 -1.65 28.80
C GLU A 312 40.68 -1.04 27.50
N ARG A 313 41.61 -1.75 26.83
CA ARG A 313 41.94 -1.47 25.44
C ARG A 313 40.70 -1.75 24.60
N THR A 314 39.88 -0.73 24.41
CA THR A 314 38.92 -0.68 23.33
C THR A 314 39.69 -0.92 22.04
N SER A 315 39.27 -1.93 21.29
CA SER A 315 39.82 -2.17 19.95
C SER A 315 39.63 -0.88 19.14
N PRO A 316 40.68 -0.37 18.48
CA PRO A 316 40.57 0.92 17.79
C PRO A 316 39.52 0.82 16.67
N PRO A 317 38.76 1.90 16.43
CA PRO A 317 37.75 1.93 15.39
C PRO A 317 38.37 1.61 14.03
N ARG A 318 37.73 0.71 13.27
CA ARG A 318 38.08 0.50 11.86
C ARG A 318 37.71 1.74 11.08
N VAL A 319 38.70 2.58 10.78
CA VAL A 319 38.58 3.71 9.87
C VAL A 319 38.37 3.15 8.46
N VAL A 320 37.18 3.31 7.91
CA VAL A 320 36.94 3.13 6.48
C VAL A 320 37.59 4.31 5.79
N ARG A 321 38.71 4.09 5.08
CA ARG A 321 39.32 5.12 4.24
C ARG A 321 38.42 5.34 3.02
N ASP A 322 37.93 6.57 2.86
CA ASP A 322 37.34 7.05 1.61
C ASP A 322 38.37 6.91 0.50
N TYR A 323 38.14 5.96 -0.42
CA TYR A 323 38.84 5.96 -1.70
C TYR A 323 38.31 7.12 -2.55
N LYS A 324 38.96 8.28 -2.45
CA LYS A 324 38.95 9.25 -3.56
C LYS A 324 39.56 8.55 -4.77
N MET A 325 38.75 8.17 -5.74
CA MET A 325 39.26 7.84 -7.07
C MET A 325 39.91 9.10 -7.64
N MET A 326 41.21 9.00 -7.93
CA MET A 326 41.90 9.98 -8.76
C MET A 326 41.50 9.80 -10.22
N SER A 327 41.13 10.91 -10.83
CA SER A 327 41.05 11.07 -12.28
C SER A 327 42.42 10.84 -12.93
N TYR A 328 42.43 10.06 -13.99
CA TYR A 328 43.28 10.26 -15.17
C TYR A 328 42.39 10.15 -16.39
#